data_AF-A0A1A8I295-F1
#
_entry.id   AF-A0A1A8I295-F1
#
_cell.length_a   1.000
_cell.length_b   1.000
_cell.length_c   1.000
_cell.angle_alpha   90.00
_cell.angle_beta   90.00
_cell.angle_gamma   90.00
#
_symmetry.space_group_name_H-M   'P 1'
#
loop_
_entity.id
_entity.type
_entity.pdbx_description
1 polymer ?
#
loop_
_entity_poly.entity_id
_entity_poly.type
_entity_poly.pdbx_seq_one_letter_code
_entity_poly.pdbx_strand_id
1 'polypeptide(L)'
;MFALRDSDRSLDIFDEKLHPLSREPVPDDYSYVDPEHKLIYRFVRTLFSAAQLTAECAIVTLVYLERLLTYAELDICPANWKRIILGAILLASKVWDDQAVWNVDYCQILKDITVEDMNEMERQFLELLQFNINVPASVYAKYYFDL
;
A
#
# COMPACT_ATOMS: atom_id res chain seq x y z
N MET A 1 16.28 23.84 -15.79
CA MET A 1 17.24 22.73 -15.63
C MET A 1 16.72 21.91 -14.46
N PHE A 2 15.79 21.00 -14.75
CA PHE A 2 15.07 20.24 -13.74
C PHE A 2 16.01 19.13 -13.26
N ALA A 3 16.24 19.07 -11.95
CA ALA A 3 16.98 17.99 -11.34
C ALA A 3 16.26 16.68 -11.69
N LEU A 4 16.92 15.83 -12.47
CA LEU A 4 16.63 14.41 -12.49
C LEU A 4 16.72 13.97 -11.03
N ARG A 5 15.59 13.54 -10.43
CA ARG A 5 15.60 12.85 -9.14
C ARG A 5 16.46 11.61 -9.36
N ASP A 6 17.73 11.70 -8.95
CA ASP A 6 18.70 10.61 -9.01
C ASP A 6 18.10 9.41 -8.26
N SER A 7 17.96 8.28 -8.96
CA SER A 7 17.49 6.98 -8.48
C SER A 7 16.17 6.96 -7.73
N ASP A 8 15.03 7.03 -8.44
CA ASP A 8 13.76 6.61 -7.84
C ASP A 8 13.85 5.09 -7.59
N ARG A 9 14.10 4.69 -6.34
CA ARG A 9 14.16 3.28 -5.93
C ARG A 9 12.73 2.75 -5.84
N SER A 10 12.08 2.64 -6.99
CA SER A 10 10.72 2.14 -7.14
C SER A 10 10.74 0.82 -7.92
N LEU A 11 9.80 -0.08 -7.64
CA LEU A 11 9.63 -1.33 -8.36
C LEU A 11 8.43 -1.24 -9.30
N ASP A 12 8.55 -1.85 -10.48
CA ASP A 12 7.51 -1.82 -11.53
C ASP A 12 6.13 -2.26 -11.01
N ILE A 13 6.08 -3.25 -10.11
CA ILE A 13 4.82 -3.75 -9.52
C ILE A 13 4.02 -2.66 -8.79
N PHE A 14 4.70 -1.62 -8.30
CA PHE A 14 4.08 -0.51 -7.59
C PHE A 14 3.81 0.70 -8.49
N ASP A 15 4.29 0.73 -9.74
CA ASP A 15 4.03 1.85 -10.64
C ASP A 15 2.56 1.91 -11.07
N GLU A 16 1.91 3.04 -10.80
CA GLU A 16 0.48 3.23 -11.08
C GLU A 16 0.16 3.30 -12.58
N LYS A 17 1.11 3.70 -13.44
CA LYS A 17 0.88 3.76 -14.89
C LYS A 17 0.99 2.39 -15.54
N LEU A 18 1.94 1.56 -15.09
CA LEU A 18 2.06 0.16 -15.51
C LEU A 18 0.89 -0.68 -15.01
N HIS A 19 0.46 -0.41 -13.78
CA HIS A 19 -0.61 -1.15 -13.13
C HIS A 19 -1.67 -0.18 -12.54
N PRO A 20 -2.60 0.33 -13.34
CA PRO A 20 -3.58 1.30 -12.87
C PRO A 20 -4.58 0.70 -11.86
N LEU A 21 -4.99 1.51 -10.88
CA LEU A 21 -6.01 1.13 -9.89
C LEU A 21 -7.44 1.60 -10.26
N SER A 22 -7.55 2.42 -11.31
CA SER A 22 -8.82 2.90 -11.87
C SER A 22 -8.73 2.98 -13.40
N ARG A 23 -9.88 3.08 -14.06
CA ARG A 23 -9.97 3.38 -15.50
C ARG A 23 -9.63 4.82 -15.86
N GLU A 24 -9.52 5.72 -14.88
CA GLU A 24 -9.12 7.10 -15.15
C GLU A 24 -7.67 7.10 -15.62
N PRO A 25 -7.36 7.77 -16.75
CA PRO A 25 -6.00 7.81 -17.24
C PRO A 25 -5.10 8.47 -16.20
N VAL A 26 -4.01 7.77 -15.87
CA VAL A 26 -2.96 8.31 -15.00
C VAL A 26 -2.37 9.55 -15.71
N PRO A 27 -2.37 10.74 -15.07
CA PRO A 27 -1.85 11.95 -15.68
C PRO A 27 -0.40 11.79 -16.15
N ASP A 28 0.01 12.50 -17.21
CA ASP A 28 1.39 12.40 -17.70
C ASP A 28 2.44 12.89 -16.69
N ASP A 29 2.02 13.73 -15.74
CA ASP A 29 2.84 14.28 -14.65
C ASP A 29 2.71 13.52 -13.31
N TYR A 30 2.06 12.35 -13.30
CA TYR A 30 1.77 11.56 -12.10
C TYR A 30 2.98 11.23 -11.21
N SER A 31 4.18 11.14 -11.79
CA SER A 31 5.42 10.83 -11.08
C SER A 31 6.12 12.07 -10.50
N TYR A 32 5.69 13.27 -10.87
CA TYR A 32 6.34 14.54 -10.49
C TYR A 32 5.53 15.35 -9.47
N VAL A 33 4.23 15.10 -9.37
CA VAL A 33 3.32 15.88 -8.50
C VAL A 33 2.98 15.07 -7.27
N ASP A 34 3.50 15.50 -6.11
CA ASP A 34 3.17 14.85 -4.83
C ASP A 34 1.65 14.93 -4.56
N PRO A 35 1.01 13.81 -4.16
CA PRO A 35 -0.43 13.79 -3.92
C PRO A 35 -0.80 14.64 -2.71
N GLU A 36 -1.93 15.33 -2.80
CA GLU A 36 -2.46 16.06 -1.64
C GLU A 36 -2.80 15.10 -0.48
N HIS A 37 -2.51 15.52 0.76
CA HIS A 37 -2.87 14.78 1.97
C HIS A 37 -4.34 14.34 2.00
N LYS A 38 -5.25 15.19 1.50
CA LYS A 38 -6.68 14.89 1.41
C LYS A 38 -6.97 13.72 0.47
N LEU A 39 -6.20 13.58 -0.62
CA LEU A 39 -6.32 12.48 -1.57
C LEU A 39 -5.86 11.17 -0.93
N ILE A 40 -4.70 11.17 -0.26
CA ILE A 40 -4.18 10.01 0.48
C ILE A 40 -5.19 9.58 1.54
N TYR A 41 -5.67 10.52 2.36
CA TYR A 41 -6.67 10.24 3.40
C TYR A 41 -7.95 9.64 2.81
N ARG A 42 -8.46 10.20 1.71
CA ARG A 42 -9.68 9.69 1.06
C ARG A 42 -9.47 8.27 0.52
N PHE A 43 -8.31 7.98 -0.04
CA PHE A 43 -7.96 6.65 -0.55
C PHE A 43 -7.97 5.62 0.59
N VAL A 44 -7.19 5.87 1.65
CA VAL A 44 -7.12 4.99 2.83
C VAL A 44 -8.49 4.83 3.49
N ARG A 45 -9.23 5.93 3.69
CA ARG A 45 -10.56 5.90 4.30
C ARG A 45 -11.56 5.08 3.50
N THR A 46 -11.50 5.15 2.16
CA THR A 46 -12.37 4.33 1.30
C THR A 46 -12.12 2.84 1.53
N LEU A 47 -10.86 2.42 1.56
CA LEU A 47 -10.48 1.03 1.79
C LEU A 47 -10.91 0.56 3.19
N PHE A 48 -10.55 1.32 4.24
CA PHE A 48 -10.90 0.98 5.62
C PHE A 48 -12.41 0.92 5.84
N SER A 49 -13.17 1.87 5.29
CA SER A 49 -14.62 1.88 5.44
C SER A 49 -15.30 0.75 4.68
N ALA A 50 -14.82 0.40 3.48
CA ALA A 50 -15.45 -0.61 2.65
C ALA A 50 -15.12 -2.03 3.13
N ALA A 51 -13.89 -2.27 3.59
CA ALA A 51 -13.44 -3.54 4.16
C ALA A 51 -13.68 -3.63 5.69
N GLN A 52 -14.29 -2.62 6.31
CA GLN A 52 -14.60 -2.56 7.74
C GLN A 52 -13.37 -2.75 8.66
N LEU A 53 -12.22 -2.23 8.23
CA LEU A 53 -10.95 -2.38 8.94
C LEU A 53 -10.88 -1.50 10.20
N THR A 54 -10.20 -2.02 11.22
CA THR A 54 -10.08 -1.37 12.53
C THR A 54 -8.83 -0.48 12.64
N ALA A 55 -8.73 0.31 13.72
CA ALA A 55 -7.56 1.16 13.95
C ALA A 55 -6.29 0.34 14.20
N GLU A 56 -6.43 -0.84 14.80
CA GLU A 56 -5.34 -1.78 15.02
C GLU A 56 -4.74 -2.28 13.67
N CYS A 57 -5.58 -2.52 12.66
CA CYS A 57 -5.13 -2.84 11.30
C CYS A 57 -4.35 -1.67 10.67
N ALA A 58 -4.72 -0.42 10.96
CA ALA A 58 -3.95 0.75 10.51
C ALA A 58 -2.53 0.78 11.10
N ILE A 59 -2.38 0.40 12.38
CA ILE A 59 -1.07 0.31 13.02
C ILE A 59 -0.22 -0.78 12.37
N VAL A 60 -0.78 -1.96 12.12
CA VAL A 60 -0.08 -3.05 11.42
C VAL A 60 0.32 -2.63 9.99
N THR A 61 -0.56 -1.88 9.30
CA THR A 61 -0.26 -1.32 7.98
C THR A 61 0.97 -0.40 8.03
N LEU A 62 1.06 0.50 9.02
CA LEU A 62 2.22 1.38 9.19
C LEU A 62 3.51 0.60 9.45
N VAL A 63 3.46 -0.45 10.27
CA VAL A 63 4.61 -1.35 10.50
C VAL A 63 5.08 -1.98 9.18
N TYR A 64 4.15 -2.46 8.35
CA TYR A 64 4.49 -3.07 7.06
C TYR A 64 5.04 -2.07 6.05
N LEU A 65 4.53 -0.84 6.03
CA LEU A 65 5.10 0.23 5.22
C LEU A 65 6.55 0.51 5.62
N GLU A 66 6.84 0.72 6.91
CA GLU A 66 8.21 1.00 7.37
C GLU A 66 9.17 -0.17 7.08
N ARG A 67 8.71 -1.42 7.27
CA ARG A 67 9.48 -2.61 6.90
C ARG A 67 9.76 -2.66 5.40
N LEU A 68 8.78 -2.39 4.55
CA LEU A 68 8.95 -2.40 3.10
C LEU A 68 10.04 -1.40 2.68
N LEU A 69 9.91 -0.14 3.13
CA LEU A 69 10.87 0.91 2.78
C LEU A 69 12.28 0.59 3.27
N THR A 70 12.40 -0.04 4.44
CA THR A 70 13.69 -0.42 5.01
C THR A 70 14.30 -1.64 4.31
N TYR A 71 13.53 -2.70 4.09
CA TYR A 71 14.04 -4.00 3.61
C TYR A 71 14.28 -4.00 2.10
N ALA A 72 13.40 -3.37 1.34
CA ALA A 72 13.53 -3.27 -0.11
C ALA A 72 14.30 -2.00 -0.52
N GLU A 73 14.70 -1.17 0.44
CA GLU A 73 15.35 0.12 0.23
C GLU A 73 14.59 0.97 -0.81
N LEU A 74 13.26 0.98 -0.70
CA LEU A 74 12.34 1.71 -1.58
C LEU A 74 11.92 3.02 -0.94
N ASP A 75 11.60 3.99 -1.80
CA ASP A 75 11.01 5.27 -1.39
C ASP A 75 9.56 5.36 -1.86
N ILE A 76 8.69 5.96 -1.01
CA ILE A 76 7.34 6.31 -1.44
C ILE A 76 7.42 7.58 -2.29
N CYS A 77 6.97 7.50 -3.53
CA CYS A 77 6.93 8.59 -4.48
C CYS A 77 5.53 8.73 -5.09
N PRO A 78 5.26 9.81 -5.84
CA PRO A 78 3.97 10.06 -6.46
C PRO A 78 3.49 8.94 -7.40
N ALA A 79 4.43 8.21 -8.02
CA ALA A 79 4.12 7.14 -8.96
C ALA A 79 3.69 5.82 -8.28
N ASN A 80 4.06 5.61 -7.01
CA ASN A 80 3.96 4.29 -6.38
C ASN A 80 3.12 4.23 -5.08
N TRP A 81 2.81 5.38 -4.48
CA TRP A 81 2.22 5.45 -3.14
C TRP A 81 0.90 4.68 -3.00
N LYS A 82 0.02 4.70 -4.01
CA LYS A 82 -1.29 4.03 -3.90
C LYS A 82 -1.12 2.53 -3.83
N ARG A 83 -0.26 1.96 -4.67
CA ARG A 83 -0.01 0.51 -4.71
C ARG A 83 0.72 0.03 -3.47
N ILE A 84 1.71 0.79 -3.01
CA ILE A 84 2.42 0.49 -1.76
C ILE A 84 1.44 0.48 -0.57
N ILE A 85 0.60 1.50 -0.45
CA ILE A 85 -0.41 1.56 0.62
C ILE A 85 -1.44 0.43 0.49
N LEU A 86 -1.92 0.15 -0.73
CA LEU A 86 -2.86 -0.94 -0.95
C LEU A 86 -2.27 -2.30 -0.56
N GLY A 87 -1.04 -2.60 -0.97
CA GLY A 87 -0.35 -3.85 -0.63
C GLY A 87 -0.17 -4.02 0.88
N ALA A 88 0.22 -2.94 1.59
CA ALA A 88 0.35 -2.97 3.04
C ALA A 88 -1.00 -3.24 3.74
N ILE A 89 -2.08 -2.60 3.29
CA ILE A 89 -3.44 -2.79 3.84
C ILE A 89 -3.93 -4.21 3.59
N LEU A 90 -3.73 -4.75 2.37
CA LEU A 90 -4.13 -6.11 2.01
C LEU A 90 -3.51 -7.12 2.99
N LEU A 91 -2.19 -7.05 3.19
CA LEU A 91 -1.51 -7.93 4.13
C LEU A 91 -1.92 -7.70 5.58
N ALA A 92 -2.02 -6.46 6.03
CA ALA A 92 -2.40 -6.13 7.39
C ALA A 92 -3.80 -6.68 7.71
N SER A 93 -4.76 -6.51 6.79
CA SER A 93 -6.12 -6.99 6.95
C SER A 93 -6.20 -8.51 7.07
N LYS A 94 -5.32 -9.26 6.39
CA LYS A 94 -5.32 -10.74 6.46
C LYS A 94 -4.63 -11.30 7.69
N VAL A 95 -3.64 -10.59 8.21
CA VAL A 95 -2.88 -11.05 9.38
C VAL A 95 -3.57 -10.68 10.68
N TRP A 96 -4.21 -9.51 10.71
CA TRP A 96 -4.80 -8.97 11.91
C TRP A 96 -6.28 -9.32 12.09
N ASP A 97 -7.04 -9.45 11.01
CA ASP A 97 -8.48 -9.71 11.07
C ASP A 97 -8.80 -11.21 11.02
N ASP A 98 -9.49 -11.71 12.06
CA ASP A 98 -9.98 -13.09 12.12
C ASP A 98 -11.02 -13.40 11.01
N GLN A 99 -11.64 -12.37 10.42
CA GLN A 99 -12.53 -12.46 9.26
C GLN A 99 -11.93 -11.73 8.05
N ALA A 100 -10.70 -12.11 7.69
CA ALA A 100 -9.97 -11.54 6.57
C ALA A 100 -10.82 -11.43 5.29
N VAL A 101 -10.85 -10.23 4.73
CA VAL A 101 -11.48 -9.91 3.44
C VAL A 101 -10.62 -10.50 2.31
N TRP A 102 -11.25 -11.18 1.34
CA TRP A 102 -10.53 -11.82 0.25
C TRP A 102 -10.18 -10.79 -0.84
N ASN A 103 -9.16 -11.06 -1.66
CA ASN A 103 -8.77 -10.14 -2.74
C ASN A 103 -9.92 -9.87 -3.73
N VAL A 104 -10.82 -10.84 -3.93
CA VAL A 104 -12.03 -10.65 -4.76
C VAL A 104 -12.95 -9.57 -4.22
N ASP A 105 -13.03 -9.38 -2.90
CA ASP A 105 -13.86 -8.35 -2.28
C ASP A 105 -13.21 -6.96 -2.46
N TYR A 106 -11.88 -6.88 -2.35
CA TYR A 106 -11.15 -5.66 -2.69
C TYR A 106 -11.28 -5.28 -4.16
N CYS A 107 -11.39 -6.24 -5.07
CA CYS A 107 -11.71 -5.97 -6.48
C CYS A 107 -13.14 -5.44 -6.67
N GLN A 108 -14.07 -5.66 -5.74
CA GLN A 108 -15.40 -5.02 -5.77
C GLN A 108 -15.33 -3.55 -5.35
N ILE A 109 -14.38 -3.20 -4.49
CA ILE A 109 -14.10 -1.83 -4.05
C ILE A 109 -13.35 -1.08 -5.17
N LEU A 110 -12.29 -1.68 -5.69
CA LEU A 110 -11.46 -1.16 -6.77
C LEU A 110 -11.83 -1.89 -8.09
N LYS A 111 -12.99 -1.56 -8.66
CA LYS A 111 -13.63 -2.31 -9.76
C LYS A 111 -12.81 -2.52 -11.03
N ASP A 112 -11.71 -1.80 -11.16
CA ASP A 112 -10.87 -1.79 -12.35
C ASP A 112 -9.58 -2.61 -12.19
N ILE A 113 -9.29 -3.12 -10.98
CA ILE A 113 -8.18 -4.05 -10.75
C ILE A 113 -8.64 -5.49 -10.95
N THR A 114 -7.76 -6.33 -11.51
CA THR A 114 -8.03 -7.77 -11.61
C THR A 114 -7.59 -8.49 -10.35
N VAL A 115 -8.20 -9.65 -10.07
CA VAL A 115 -7.82 -10.49 -8.95
C VAL A 115 -6.38 -10.99 -9.12
N GLU A 116 -5.95 -11.25 -10.36
CA GLU A 116 -4.60 -11.67 -10.70
C GLU A 116 -3.56 -10.60 -10.36
N ASP A 117 -3.82 -9.33 -10.71
CA ASP A 117 -2.91 -8.23 -10.40
C ASP A 117 -2.83 -7.98 -8.88
N MET A 118 -3.97 -8.10 -8.18
CA MET A 118 -3.99 -7.99 -6.72
C MET A 118 -3.24 -9.13 -6.03
N ASN A 119 -3.41 -10.37 -6.49
CA ASN A 119 -2.69 -11.53 -5.97
C ASN A 119 -1.18 -11.39 -6.21
N GLU A 120 -0.77 -10.91 -7.38
CA GLU A 120 0.65 -10.71 -7.69
C GLU A 120 1.25 -9.59 -6.83
N MET A 121 0.54 -8.46 -6.67
CA MET A 121 0.98 -7.39 -5.76
C MET A 121 1.16 -7.91 -4.34
N GLU A 122 0.20 -8.68 -3.83
CA GLU A 122 0.28 -9.30 -2.50
C GLU A 122 1.50 -10.22 -2.37
N ARG A 123 1.72 -11.09 -3.36
CA ARG A 123 2.88 -12.00 -3.39
C ARG A 123 4.19 -11.24 -3.36
N GLN A 124 4.35 -10.22 -4.20
CA GLN A 124 5.54 -9.38 -4.25
C GLN A 124 5.75 -8.66 -2.92
N PHE A 125 4.69 -8.13 -2.30
CA PHE A 125 4.80 -7.46 -1.01
C PHE A 125 5.30 -8.42 0.09
N LEU A 126 4.79 -9.66 0.13
CA LEU A 126 5.28 -10.69 1.06
C LEU A 126 6.76 -11.02 0.86
N GLU A 127 7.18 -11.15 -0.40
CA GLU A 127 8.59 -11.41 -0.75
C GLU A 127 9.50 -10.27 -0.31
N LEU A 128 9.08 -9.02 -0.53
CA LEU A 128 9.83 -7.83 -0.09
C LEU A 128 9.88 -7.68 1.44
N LEU A 129 8.83 -8.13 2.14
CA LEU A 129 8.86 -8.26 3.60
C LEU A 129 9.67 -9.46 4.08
N GLN A 130 10.23 -10.28 3.18
CA GLN A 130 10.92 -11.53 3.51
C GLN A 130 10.04 -12.46 4.35
N PHE A 131 8.73 -12.42 4.13
CA PHE A 131 7.71 -13.13 4.91
C PHE A 131 7.70 -12.77 6.41
N ASN A 132 8.36 -11.67 6.82
CA ASN A 132 8.33 -11.16 8.18
C ASN A 132 7.02 -10.40 8.45
N ILE A 133 5.93 -11.14 8.59
CA ILE A 133 4.58 -10.62 8.87
C ILE A 133 4.26 -10.55 10.36
N ASN A 134 5.06 -11.19 11.22
CA ASN A 134 4.80 -11.16 12.66
C ASN A 134 5.03 -9.74 13.21
N VAL A 135 4.05 -9.19 13.91
CA VAL A 135 4.16 -7.91 14.61
C VAL A 135 4.09 -8.18 16.11
N PRO A 136 5.24 -8.21 16.82
CA PRO A 136 5.25 -8.38 18.26
C PRO A 136 4.48 -7.26 18.97
N ALA A 137 3.86 -7.57 20.10
CA ALA A 137 3.12 -6.59 20.91
C ALA A 137 3.96 -5.36 21.30
N SER A 138 5.27 -5.53 21.52
CA SER A 138 6.20 -4.43 21.80
C SER A 138 6.36 -3.47 20.61
N VAL A 139 6.41 -4.01 19.39
CA VAL A 139 6.45 -3.21 18.16
C VAL A 139 5.12 -2.49 18.00
N TYR A 140 4.00 -3.21 18.08
CA TYR A 140 2.67 -2.63 18.01
C TYR A 140 2.49 -1.47 18.99
N ALA A 141 2.85 -1.67 20.26
CA ALA A 141 2.73 -0.66 21.31
C ALA A 141 3.54 0.60 21.00
N LYS A 142 4.74 0.45 20.44
CA LYS A 142 5.58 1.58 20.01
C LYS A 142 4.80 2.47 19.03
N TYR A 143 4.28 1.91 17.93
CA TYR A 143 3.52 2.69 16.95
C TYR A 143 2.22 3.25 17.52
N TYR A 144 1.53 2.52 18.40
CA TYR A 144 0.32 3.01 19.05
C TYR A 144 0.56 4.28 19.88
N PHE A 145 1.69 4.35 20.60
CA PHE A 145 2.02 5.50 21.45
C PHE A 145 2.72 6.64 20.70
N ASP A 146 3.29 6.38 19.53
CA ASP A 146 3.94 7.39 18.69
C ASP A 146 2.94 8.19 17.81
N LEU A 147 1.67 7.74 17.73
CA LEU A 147 0.55 8.41 17.05
C LEU A 147 -0.17 9.43 17.96
#